data_AF-A0A1H9S122-F1
#
_entry.id   AF-A0A1H9S122-F1
#
_cell.length_a   1.000
_cell.length_b   1.000
_cell.length_c   1.000
_cell.angle_alpha   90.00
_cell.angle_beta   90.00
_cell.angle_gamma   90.00
#
_symmetry.space_group_name_H-M   'P 1'
#
loop_
_entity.id
_entity.type
_entity.pdbx_description
1 polymer ?
#
loop_
_entity_poly.entity_id
_entity_poly.type
_entity_poly.pdbx_seq_one_letter_code
_entity_poly.pdbx_strand_id
1 'polypeptide(L)'
;MIYALTRFNKKWLFASLVIFISFQISVLHRDVQALSQHQIIFFSLRKNYAAGFIKERSAFLITDLKKDDKNYQFYVQPALDQAQILNVNFLSLNRDTVTREIIIRDHQVVFQGYKMLFIDQRLNYKELQIDGEFSALWLHQNTRFNLNKRPSRLKFKSIIIDATNKDYQTEKFVAFAKNIHLNAHILKKNKAYLVQLTP
;
A
#
# COMPACT_ATOMS: atom_id res chain seq x y z
N MET A 1 -39.78 6.25 -5.26
CA MET A 1 -40.18 7.30 -6.23
C MET A 1 -41.36 6.84 -7.08
N ILE A 2 -41.28 5.70 -7.80
CA ILE A 2 -42.37 5.18 -8.66
C ILE A 2 -43.67 4.91 -7.86
N TYR A 3 -43.57 4.27 -6.68
CA TYR A 3 -44.73 3.98 -5.81
C TYR A 3 -45.36 5.25 -5.17
N ALA A 4 -44.61 6.35 -5.09
CA ALA A 4 -45.07 7.62 -4.53
C ALA A 4 -45.69 8.53 -5.61
N LEU A 5 -45.19 8.45 -6.85
CA LEU A 5 -45.74 9.16 -8.01
C LEU A 5 -47.15 8.64 -8.36
N THR A 6 -47.41 7.35 -8.22
CA THR A 6 -48.70 6.72 -8.55
C THR A 6 -49.82 7.04 -7.56
N ARG A 7 -49.50 7.46 -6.33
CA ARG A 7 -50.50 7.73 -5.27
C ARG A 7 -50.55 9.17 -4.77
N PHE A 8 -49.77 10.08 -5.35
CA PHE A 8 -49.71 11.53 -5.03
C PHE A 8 -49.64 11.87 -3.53
N ASN A 9 -49.07 11.00 -2.70
CA ASN A 9 -48.97 11.25 -1.27
C ASN A 9 -47.71 12.08 -0.98
N LYS A 10 -47.92 13.38 -0.70
CA LYS A 10 -46.86 14.40 -0.50
C LYS A 10 -45.81 13.97 0.54
N LYS A 11 -46.19 13.22 1.58
CA LYS A 11 -45.25 12.74 2.62
C LYS A 11 -44.24 11.72 2.09
N TRP A 12 -44.70 10.78 1.26
CA TRP A 12 -43.83 9.75 0.65
C TRP A 12 -42.93 10.32 -0.44
N LEU A 13 -43.41 11.32 -1.17
CA LEU A 13 -42.58 12.08 -2.12
C LEU A 13 -41.46 12.80 -1.39
N PHE A 14 -41.78 13.53 -0.31
CA PHE A 14 -40.77 14.24 0.47
C PHE A 14 -39.75 13.29 1.11
N ALA A 15 -40.20 12.18 1.70
CA ALA A 15 -39.29 11.16 2.23
C ALA A 15 -38.36 10.58 1.14
N SER A 16 -38.90 10.30 -0.05
CA SER A 16 -38.07 9.80 -1.16
C SER A 16 -37.06 10.83 -1.67
N LEU A 17 -37.43 12.12 -1.65
CA LEU A 17 -36.54 13.22 -2.02
C LEU A 17 -35.41 13.39 -1.01
N VAL A 18 -35.71 13.32 0.29
CA VAL A 18 -34.70 13.37 1.35
C VAL A 18 -33.72 12.20 1.24
N ILE A 19 -34.21 10.98 1.02
CA ILE A 19 -33.34 9.80 0.83
C ILE A 19 -32.45 9.98 -0.41
N PHE A 20 -33.02 10.51 -1.51
CA PHE A 20 -32.25 10.76 -2.73
C PHE A 20 -31.16 11.81 -2.52
N ILE A 21 -31.48 12.93 -1.86
CA ILE A 21 -30.49 13.98 -1.55
C ILE A 21 -29.37 13.42 -0.65
N SER A 22 -29.72 12.69 0.41
CA SER A 22 -28.73 12.05 1.28
C SER A 22 -27.82 11.07 0.53
N PHE A 23 -28.38 10.32 -0.43
CA PHE A 23 -27.59 9.44 -1.29
C PHE A 23 -26.63 10.23 -2.19
N GLN A 24 -27.09 11.32 -2.81
CA GLN A 24 -26.23 12.18 -3.65
C GLN A 24 -25.08 12.80 -2.84
N ILE A 25 -25.35 13.28 -1.62
CA ILE A 25 -24.31 13.80 -0.72
C ILE A 25 -23.28 12.71 -0.40
N SER A 26 -23.73 11.48 -0.13
CA SER A 26 -22.83 10.35 0.12
C SER A 26 -21.96 9.98 -1.08
N VAL A 27 -22.48 10.09 -2.31
CA VAL A 27 -21.71 9.89 -3.55
C VAL A 27 -20.68 11.00 -3.72
N LEU A 28 -21.09 12.27 -3.62
CA LEU A 28 -20.19 13.42 -3.74
C LEU A 28 -19.05 13.38 -2.71
N HIS A 29 -19.36 13.02 -1.47
CA HIS A 29 -18.35 12.91 -0.42
C HIS A 29 -17.28 11.85 -0.76
N ARG A 30 -17.67 10.69 -1.30
CA ARG A 30 -16.72 9.66 -1.73
C ARG A 30 -15.86 10.15 -2.90
N ASP A 31 -16.46 10.83 -3.87
CA ASP A 31 -15.72 11.38 -5.01
C ASP A 31 -14.67 12.41 -4.58
N VAL A 32 -15.00 13.29 -3.64
CA VAL A 32 -14.05 14.28 -3.08
C VAL A 32 -12.92 13.59 -2.32
N GLN A 33 -13.21 12.54 -1.56
CA GLN A 33 -12.18 11.74 -0.88
C GLN A 33 -11.22 11.07 -1.88
N ALA A 34 -11.74 10.49 -2.96
CA ALA A 34 -10.91 9.88 -3.99
C ALA A 34 -10.05 10.87 -4.78
N LEU A 35 -10.43 12.15 -4.83
CA LEU A 35 -9.62 13.21 -5.45
C LEU A 35 -8.54 13.79 -4.51
N SER A 36 -8.65 13.58 -3.20
CA SER A 36 -7.70 14.11 -2.21
C SER A 36 -6.77 13.03 -1.62
N GLN A 37 -7.03 11.76 -1.90
CA GLN A 37 -6.25 10.67 -1.34
C GLN A 37 -4.80 10.67 -1.83
N HIS A 38 -3.89 10.61 -0.87
CA HIS A 38 -2.47 10.37 -1.06
C HIS A 38 -2.09 9.30 -0.03
N GLN A 39 -1.86 8.07 -0.47
CA GLN A 39 -1.67 6.96 0.46
C GLN A 39 -0.87 5.82 -0.15
N ILE A 40 -0.29 5.00 0.71
CA ILE A 40 0.39 3.77 0.34
C ILE A 40 -0.31 2.60 1.02
N ILE A 41 -0.76 1.63 0.24
CA ILE A 41 -1.38 0.39 0.73
C ILE A 41 -0.39 -0.74 0.52
N PHE A 42 0.07 -1.36 1.60
CA PHE A 42 0.79 -2.61 1.54
C PHE A 42 -0.19 -3.77 1.71
N PHE A 43 -0.34 -4.56 0.65
CA PHE A 43 -1.31 -5.63 0.61
C PHE A 43 -0.83 -6.84 1.38
N SER A 44 -1.74 -7.44 2.13
CA SER A 44 -1.49 -8.71 2.80
C SER A 44 -1.78 -9.87 1.85
N LEU A 45 -0.75 -10.68 1.58
CA LEU A 45 -0.80 -11.76 0.60
C LEU A 45 -0.27 -13.07 1.22
N ARG A 46 -0.33 -14.17 0.47
CA ARG A 46 0.16 -15.47 0.96
C ARG A 46 1.63 -15.74 0.62
N LYS A 47 2.06 -15.36 -0.59
CA LYS A 47 3.39 -15.67 -1.14
C LYS A 47 3.97 -14.55 -2.01
N ASN A 48 3.12 -13.73 -2.60
CA ASN A 48 3.49 -12.62 -3.48
C ASN A 48 3.60 -11.32 -2.68
N TYR A 49 4.01 -10.23 -3.33
CA TYR A 49 4.01 -8.90 -2.73
C TYR A 49 3.22 -7.93 -3.60
N ALA A 50 2.58 -6.96 -2.96
CA ALA A 50 2.00 -5.84 -3.66
C ALA A 50 1.97 -4.62 -2.74
N ALA A 51 2.35 -3.48 -3.28
CA ALA A 51 2.21 -2.17 -2.63
C ALA A 51 1.62 -1.18 -3.65
N GLY A 52 0.46 -0.60 -3.31
CA GLY A 52 -0.22 0.41 -4.12
C GLY A 52 0.13 1.81 -3.62
N PHE A 53 0.74 2.62 -4.48
CA PHE A 53 1.10 4.01 -4.22
C PHE A 53 0.07 4.88 -4.92
N ILE A 54 -0.88 5.37 -4.15
CA ILE A 54 -2.09 6.02 -4.63
C ILE A 54 -1.90 7.53 -4.56
N LYS A 55 -2.20 8.18 -5.68
CA LYS A 55 -2.37 9.62 -5.80
C LYS A 55 -3.67 9.87 -6.56
N GLU A 56 -4.64 10.49 -5.89
CA GLU A 56 -5.95 10.79 -6.46
C GLU A 56 -6.61 9.50 -7.00
N ARG A 57 -7.03 9.48 -8.28
CA ARG A 57 -7.61 8.31 -8.96
C ARG A 57 -6.60 7.46 -9.73
N SER A 58 -5.31 7.61 -9.43
CA SER A 58 -4.24 6.87 -10.08
C SER A 58 -3.38 6.13 -9.05
N ALA A 59 -2.85 4.98 -9.43
CA ALA A 59 -1.98 4.21 -8.56
C ALA A 59 -0.78 3.64 -9.33
N PHE A 60 0.39 3.70 -8.72
CA PHE A 60 1.51 2.84 -9.08
C PHE A 60 1.43 1.58 -8.22
N LEU A 61 1.27 0.42 -8.84
CA LEU A 61 1.22 -0.85 -8.15
C LEU A 61 2.56 -1.56 -8.32
N ILE A 62 3.37 -1.56 -7.26
CA ILE A 62 4.63 -2.31 -7.24
C ILE A 62 4.33 -3.75 -6.79
N THR A 63 4.47 -4.72 -7.70
CA THR A 63 4.10 -6.11 -7.45
C THR A 63 4.81 -7.09 -8.40
N ASP A 64 4.81 -8.37 -8.04
CA ASP A 64 5.11 -9.50 -8.92
C ASP A 64 3.85 -10.14 -9.55
N LEU A 65 2.66 -9.66 -9.21
CA LEU A 65 1.38 -10.15 -9.73
C LEU A 65 1.07 -9.57 -11.11
N LYS A 66 0.34 -10.35 -11.92
CA LYS A 66 -0.27 -9.88 -13.16
C LYS A 66 -1.75 -9.56 -12.95
N LYS A 67 -2.34 -8.77 -13.86
CA LYS A 67 -3.75 -8.34 -13.79
C LYS A 67 -4.74 -9.51 -13.87
N ASP A 68 -4.37 -10.59 -14.55
CA ASP A 68 -5.13 -11.83 -14.69
C ASP A 68 -4.88 -12.83 -13.54
N ASP A 69 -3.97 -12.52 -12.61
CA ASP A 69 -3.70 -13.37 -11.45
C ASP A 69 -4.88 -13.32 -10.47
N LYS A 70 -5.33 -14.50 -10.00
CA LYS A 70 -6.40 -14.60 -9.00
C LYS A 70 -6.05 -13.85 -7.71
N ASN A 71 -4.79 -13.90 -7.27
CA ASN A 71 -4.37 -13.17 -6.07
C ASN A 71 -4.52 -11.66 -6.25
N TYR A 72 -4.28 -11.14 -7.46
CA TYR A 72 -4.55 -9.73 -7.77
C TYR A 72 -6.05 -9.45 -7.68
N GLN A 73 -6.88 -10.23 -8.38
CA GLN A 73 -8.33 -10.02 -8.45
C GLN A 73 -9.03 -10.12 -7.08
N PHE A 74 -8.52 -10.97 -6.17
CA PHE A 74 -9.13 -11.18 -4.86
C PHE A 74 -8.60 -10.26 -3.75
N TYR A 75 -7.31 -9.91 -3.77
CA TYR A 75 -6.68 -9.18 -2.65
C TYR A 75 -6.33 -7.74 -2.97
N VAL A 76 -6.03 -7.43 -4.23
CA VAL A 76 -5.51 -6.11 -4.64
C VAL A 76 -6.60 -5.31 -5.33
N GLN A 77 -7.21 -5.88 -6.37
CA GLN A 77 -8.22 -5.21 -7.18
C GLN A 77 -9.39 -4.65 -6.36
N PRO A 78 -9.99 -5.38 -5.39
CA PRO A 78 -11.15 -4.85 -4.66
C PRO A 78 -10.82 -3.59 -3.85
N ALA A 79 -9.60 -3.49 -3.33
CA ALA A 79 -9.14 -2.32 -2.60
C ALA A 79 -8.86 -1.13 -3.52
N LEU A 80 -8.33 -1.36 -4.72
CA LEU A 80 -8.15 -0.32 -5.73
C LEU A 80 -9.50 0.18 -6.25
N ASP A 81 -10.45 -0.73 -6.47
CA ASP A 81 -11.83 -0.41 -6.88
C ASP A 81 -12.54 0.39 -5.77
N GLN A 82 -12.38 -0.01 -4.50
CA GLN A 82 -12.90 0.72 -3.33
C GLN A 82 -12.29 2.12 -3.22
N ALA A 83 -11.01 2.27 -3.54
CA ALA A 83 -10.33 3.56 -3.62
C ALA A 83 -10.65 4.33 -4.91
N GLN A 84 -11.59 3.86 -5.76
CA GLN A 84 -11.99 4.49 -7.01
C GLN A 84 -10.81 4.79 -7.97
N ILE A 85 -9.81 3.90 -7.98
CA ILE A 85 -8.65 4.03 -8.87
C ILE A 85 -9.05 3.70 -10.30
N LEU A 86 -8.83 4.65 -11.21
CA LEU A 86 -9.14 4.50 -12.63
C LEU A 86 -7.94 4.00 -13.43
N ASN A 87 -6.74 4.42 -13.05
CA ASN A 87 -5.50 4.09 -13.75
C ASN A 87 -4.53 3.38 -12.81
N VAL A 88 -4.13 2.16 -13.17
CA VAL A 88 -3.16 1.36 -12.41
C VAL A 88 -1.95 1.11 -13.29
N ASN A 89 -0.79 1.62 -12.88
CA ASN A 89 0.47 1.39 -13.55
C ASN A 89 1.28 0.32 -12.79
N PHE A 90 1.51 -0.81 -13.43
CA PHE A 90 2.19 -1.96 -12.82
C PHE A 90 3.71 -1.80 -12.93
N LEU A 91 4.37 -1.78 -11.77
CA LEU A 91 5.82 -1.66 -11.63
C LEU A 91 6.39 -2.87 -10.89
N SER A 92 7.69 -3.08 -11.04
CA SER A 92 8.41 -4.17 -10.38
C SER A 92 9.63 -3.65 -9.63
N LEU A 93 9.93 -4.20 -8.45
CA LEU A 93 11.15 -3.90 -7.68
C LEU A 93 12.45 -4.34 -8.38
N ASN A 94 12.34 -5.17 -9.42
CA ASN A 94 13.48 -5.70 -10.16
C ASN A 94 13.94 -4.76 -11.29
N ARG A 95 13.19 -3.69 -11.58
CA ARG A 95 13.52 -2.75 -12.65
C ARG A 95 13.53 -1.33 -12.10
N ASP A 96 14.60 -0.62 -12.39
CA ASP A 96 14.67 0.79 -12.06
C ASP A 96 13.62 1.55 -12.87
N THR A 97 12.86 2.39 -12.17
CA THR A 97 11.80 3.21 -12.74
C THR A 97 11.89 4.58 -12.12
N VAL A 98 12.07 5.61 -12.93
CA VAL A 98 12.11 7.00 -12.46
C VAL A 98 11.09 7.79 -13.23
N THR A 99 10.04 8.21 -12.54
CA THR A 99 9.03 9.14 -13.06
C THR A 99 8.99 10.39 -12.17
N ARG A 100 8.15 11.36 -12.54
CA ARG A 100 7.93 12.55 -11.71
C ARG A 100 7.29 12.21 -10.36
N GLU A 101 6.45 11.18 -10.30
CA GLU A 101 5.73 10.83 -9.07
C GLU A 101 6.38 9.72 -8.24
N ILE A 102 7.09 8.78 -8.88
CA ILE A 102 7.69 7.63 -8.20
C ILE A 102 9.11 7.35 -8.68
N ILE A 103 9.98 7.03 -7.73
CA ILE A 103 11.37 6.65 -7.99
C ILE A 103 11.60 5.27 -7.38
N ILE A 104 11.95 4.30 -8.20
CA ILE A 104 12.42 2.97 -7.84
C ILE A 104 13.83 2.85 -8.39
N ARG A 105 14.84 2.90 -7.52
CA ARG A 105 16.25 2.81 -7.91
C ARG A 105 17.10 2.46 -6.70
N ASP A 106 18.18 1.72 -6.89
CA ASP A 106 19.19 1.44 -5.86
C ASP A 106 18.60 0.91 -4.55
N HIS A 107 17.66 -0.04 -4.66
CA HIS A 107 16.95 -0.63 -3.53
C HIS A 107 16.04 0.35 -2.77
N GLN A 108 15.69 1.48 -3.36
CA GLN A 108 14.85 2.50 -2.74
C GLN A 108 13.56 2.69 -3.54
N VAL A 109 12.49 3.00 -2.82
CA VAL A 109 11.23 3.48 -3.38
C VAL A 109 10.91 4.83 -2.76
N VAL A 110 10.73 5.85 -3.58
CA VAL A 110 10.37 7.21 -3.14
C VAL A 110 9.08 7.62 -3.81
N PHE A 111 8.11 8.05 -3.01
CA PHE A 111 6.81 8.50 -3.49
C PHE A 111 6.26 9.58 -2.57
N GLN A 112 5.97 10.78 -3.10
CA GLN A 112 5.39 11.90 -2.34
C GLN A 112 6.12 12.16 -1.00
N GLY A 113 7.46 12.22 -1.02
CA GLY A 113 8.30 12.41 0.17
C GLY A 113 8.44 11.19 1.09
N TYR A 114 7.63 10.14 0.90
CA TYR A 114 7.78 8.89 1.62
C TYR A 114 8.90 8.04 1.01
N LYS A 115 10.00 7.90 1.76
CA LYS A 115 11.20 7.17 1.33
C LYS A 115 11.25 5.80 1.97
N MET A 116 11.44 4.76 1.17
CA MET A 116 11.62 3.39 1.65
C MET A 116 12.90 2.79 1.12
N LEU A 117 13.53 1.99 1.97
CA LEU A 117 14.58 1.09 1.56
C LEU A 117 13.99 -0.31 1.54
N PHE A 118 14.08 -1.03 0.42
CA PHE A 118 13.70 -2.42 0.36
C PHE A 118 14.94 -3.32 0.40
N ILE A 119 14.93 -4.34 1.26
CA ILE A 119 16.02 -5.30 1.40
C ILE A 119 15.54 -6.64 0.87
N ASP A 120 16.17 -7.09 -0.21
CA ASP A 120 15.89 -8.37 -0.85
C ASP A 120 17.13 -9.28 -0.86
N GLN A 121 17.06 -10.37 -1.63
CA GLN A 121 18.16 -11.33 -1.71
C GLN A 121 19.41 -10.78 -2.41
N ARG A 122 19.30 -9.72 -3.23
CA ARG A 122 20.44 -9.13 -3.96
C ARG A 122 21.44 -8.45 -3.03
N LEU A 123 21.02 -8.13 -1.81
CA LEU A 123 21.85 -7.59 -0.74
C LEU A 123 22.43 -8.67 0.19
N ASN A 124 22.09 -9.95 -0.01
CA ASN A 124 22.65 -11.03 0.81
C ASN A 124 24.18 -11.02 0.74
N TYR A 125 24.81 -11.13 1.92
CA TYR A 125 26.26 -11.16 2.08
C TYR A 125 27.01 -9.91 1.62
N LYS A 126 26.30 -8.84 1.26
CA LYS A 126 26.89 -7.54 0.92
C LYS A 126 26.84 -6.58 2.11
N GLU A 127 27.77 -5.65 2.11
CA GLU A 127 27.69 -4.48 2.98
C GLU A 127 26.76 -3.45 2.35
N LEU A 128 25.86 -2.91 3.17
CA LEU A 128 24.90 -1.91 2.70
C LEU A 128 25.60 -0.55 2.68
N GLN A 129 25.89 -0.03 1.49
CA GLN A 129 26.49 1.29 1.29
C GLN A 129 25.37 2.36 1.14
N ILE A 130 24.35 2.30 2.00
CA ILE A 130 23.21 3.23 1.95
C ILE A 130 23.08 3.90 3.31
N ASP A 131 23.25 5.22 3.28
CA ASP A 131 23.08 6.11 4.42
C ASP A 131 21.82 6.97 4.26
N GLY A 132 21.28 7.43 5.40
CA GLY A 132 20.20 8.39 5.44
C GLY A 132 18.96 7.93 6.22
N GLU A 133 17.94 8.79 6.20
CA GLU A 133 16.69 8.56 6.90
C GLU A 133 15.61 8.05 5.95
N PHE A 134 14.91 7.00 6.37
CA PHE A 134 13.84 6.36 5.63
C PHE A 134 12.57 6.35 6.47
N SER A 135 11.43 6.46 5.82
CA SER A 135 10.14 6.29 6.48
C SER A 135 9.94 4.83 6.90
N ALA A 136 10.29 3.89 6.02
CA ALA A 136 10.18 2.46 6.32
C ALA A 136 11.28 1.62 5.68
N LEU A 137 11.54 0.48 6.31
CA LEU A 137 12.34 -0.61 5.77
C LEU A 137 11.40 -1.72 5.28
N TRP A 138 11.48 -2.09 4.01
CA TRP A 138 10.67 -3.15 3.42
C TRP A 138 11.50 -4.43 3.22
N LEU A 139 11.25 -5.46 4.03
CA LEU A 139 11.94 -6.74 3.97
C LEU A 139 11.25 -7.68 2.97
N HIS A 140 12.00 -8.07 1.94
CA HIS A 140 11.51 -8.71 0.73
C HIS A 140 12.28 -10.00 0.40
N GLN A 141 11.64 -10.90 -0.34
CA GLN A 141 12.18 -12.13 -0.93
C GLN A 141 12.91 -13.06 0.05
N ASN A 142 12.51 -13.16 1.31
CA ASN A 142 13.18 -14.07 2.27
C ASN A 142 14.69 -13.81 2.36
N THR A 143 15.09 -12.53 2.36
CA THR A 143 16.48 -12.08 2.44
C THR A 143 17.21 -12.66 3.66
N ARG A 144 18.49 -12.97 3.50
CA ARG A 144 19.43 -13.42 4.55
C ARG A 144 20.29 -12.27 5.06
N PHE A 145 20.04 -11.03 4.61
CA PHE A 145 20.77 -9.86 5.06
C PHE A 145 20.71 -9.71 6.59
N ASN A 146 21.87 -9.44 7.19
CA ASN A 146 21.97 -9.29 8.64
C ASN A 146 21.69 -7.83 9.02
N LEU A 147 20.47 -7.55 9.48
CA LEU A 147 20.03 -6.22 9.90
C LEU A 147 20.82 -5.63 11.09
N ASN A 148 21.53 -6.47 11.84
CA ASN A 148 22.43 -6.01 12.91
C ASN A 148 23.72 -5.39 12.36
N LYS A 149 24.10 -5.73 11.11
CA LYS A 149 25.27 -5.16 10.41
C LYS A 149 24.92 -3.91 9.58
N ARG A 150 23.76 -3.30 9.83
CA ARG A 150 23.37 -2.08 9.11
C ARG A 150 24.32 -0.92 9.45
N PRO A 151 24.56 0.03 8.52
CA PRO A 151 25.28 1.26 8.82
C PRO A 151 24.62 2.00 9.98
N SER A 152 25.42 2.56 10.89
CA SER A 152 24.92 3.34 12.03
C SER A 152 24.14 4.59 11.61
N ARG A 153 24.44 5.10 10.41
CA ARG A 153 23.77 6.26 9.79
C ARG A 153 22.45 5.91 9.11
N LEU A 154 22.13 4.62 8.95
CA LEU A 154 20.84 4.18 8.41
C LEU A 154 19.77 4.25 9.50
N LYS A 155 18.82 5.18 9.34
CA LYS A 155 17.68 5.33 10.24
C LYS A 155 16.37 5.04 9.51
N PHE A 156 15.44 4.40 10.22
CA PHE A 156 14.10 4.16 9.71
C PHE A 156 13.07 4.14 10.84
N LYS A 157 11.81 4.48 10.53
CA LYS A 157 10.74 4.62 11.54
C LYS A 157 9.87 3.37 11.70
N SER A 158 9.77 2.55 10.66
CA SER A 158 9.00 1.30 10.70
C SER A 158 9.63 0.19 9.85
N ILE A 159 9.22 -1.05 10.12
CA ILE A 159 9.62 -2.21 9.34
C ILE A 159 8.37 -2.84 8.73
N ILE A 160 8.42 -3.14 7.45
CA ILE A 160 7.37 -3.79 6.68
C ILE A 160 7.92 -5.13 6.22
N ILE A 161 7.26 -6.23 6.57
CA ILE A 161 7.69 -7.59 6.24
C ILE A 161 6.65 -8.18 5.30
N ASP A 162 6.98 -8.34 4.03
CA ASP A 162 6.02 -8.86 3.06
C ASP A 162 5.84 -10.38 3.12
N ALA A 163 4.83 -10.86 2.41
CA ALA A 163 4.44 -12.27 2.40
C ALA A 163 5.39 -13.21 1.64
N THR A 164 6.39 -12.67 0.94
CA THR A 164 7.40 -13.50 0.26
C THR A 164 8.38 -14.13 1.26
N ASN A 165 8.45 -13.61 2.48
CA ASN A 165 9.27 -14.15 3.55
C ASN A 165 8.69 -15.45 4.12
N LYS A 166 9.57 -16.41 4.42
CA LYS A 166 9.21 -17.62 5.17
C LYS A 166 9.03 -17.28 6.65
N ASP A 167 8.22 -18.07 7.33
CA ASP A 167 7.77 -17.76 8.70
C ASP A 167 8.95 -17.59 9.67
N TYR A 168 9.98 -18.45 9.55
CA TYR A 168 11.20 -18.33 10.36
C TYR A 168 11.99 -17.03 10.12
N GLN A 169 11.99 -16.47 8.90
CA GLN A 169 12.64 -15.17 8.65
C GLN A 169 11.79 -14.03 9.19
N THR A 170 10.47 -14.11 9.03
CA THR A 170 9.53 -13.14 9.61
C THR A 170 9.72 -13.05 11.13
N GLU A 171 9.82 -14.18 11.82
CA GLU A 171 10.08 -14.21 13.27
C GLU A 171 11.40 -13.53 13.65
N LYS A 172 12.48 -13.78 12.90
CA LYS A 172 13.77 -13.10 13.11
C LYS A 172 13.68 -11.59 12.93
N PHE A 173 12.96 -11.14 11.89
CA PHE A 173 12.77 -9.72 11.64
C PHE A 173 11.91 -9.05 12.71
N VAL A 174 10.88 -9.74 13.20
CA VAL A 174 10.06 -9.27 14.32
C VAL A 174 10.89 -9.19 15.60
N ALA A 175 11.73 -10.18 15.90
CA ALA A 175 12.63 -10.14 17.05
C ALA A 175 13.61 -8.97 16.95
N PHE A 176 14.19 -8.75 15.78
CA PHE A 176 15.02 -7.58 15.50
C PHE A 176 14.28 -6.26 15.75
N ALA A 177 13.06 -6.11 15.22
CA ALA A 177 12.23 -4.92 15.38
C ALA A 177 11.97 -4.61 16.86
N LYS A 178 11.63 -5.64 17.65
CA LYS A 178 11.43 -5.53 19.10
C LYS A 178 12.69 -5.06 19.82
N ASN A 179 13.86 -5.61 19.48
CA ASN A 179 15.13 -5.23 20.10
C ASN A 179 15.48 -3.75 19.87
N ILE A 180 15.08 -3.19 18.72
CA ILE A 180 15.31 -1.77 18.41
C ILE A 180 14.08 -0.89 18.68
N HIS A 181 13.06 -1.42 19.38
CA HIS A 181 11.84 -0.72 19.77
C HIS A 181 11.06 -0.10 18.59
N LEU A 182 11.03 -0.79 17.44
CA LEU A 182 10.27 -0.36 16.27
C LEU A 182 9.10 -1.30 15.97
N ASN A 183 8.06 -0.73 15.36
CA ASN A 183 6.89 -1.47 14.90
C ASN A 183 7.23 -2.28 13.63
N ALA A 184 6.87 -3.57 13.65
CA ALA A 184 6.93 -4.46 12.50
C ALA A 184 5.54 -4.77 11.98
N HIS A 185 5.29 -4.42 10.71
CA HIS A 185 4.05 -4.69 10.00
C HIS A 185 4.22 -5.94 9.14
N ILE A 186 3.62 -7.05 9.57
CA ILE A 186 3.68 -8.34 8.87
C ILE A 186 2.53 -8.40 7.88
N LEU A 187 2.82 -8.57 6.58
CA LEU A 187 1.82 -8.61 5.51
C LEU A 187 1.47 -10.03 5.06
N LYS A 188 1.73 -11.03 5.90
CA LYS A 188 1.42 -12.43 5.63
C LYS A 188 0.32 -12.88 6.57
N LYS A 189 -0.84 -13.28 6.03
CA LYS A 189 -2.01 -13.72 6.81
C LYS A 189 -2.45 -12.70 7.89
N ASN A 190 -2.21 -11.41 7.65
CA ASN A 190 -2.58 -10.33 8.55
C ASN A 190 -3.41 -9.26 7.81
N LYS A 191 -3.75 -8.16 8.46
CA LYS A 191 -4.37 -7.00 7.80
C LYS A 191 -3.36 -6.29 6.89
N ALA A 192 -3.85 -5.69 5.81
CA ALA A 192 -3.07 -4.77 5.00
C ALA A 192 -2.60 -3.59 5.87
N TYR A 193 -1.45 -3.02 5.52
CA TYR A 193 -0.91 -1.85 6.20
C TYR A 193 -1.13 -0.60 5.36
N LEU A 194 -1.79 0.39 5.94
CA LEU A 194 -2.12 1.64 5.27
C LEU A 194 -1.27 2.78 5.84
N VAL A 195 -0.63 3.52 4.94
CA VAL A 195 0.09 4.75 5.25
C VAL A 195 -0.65 5.90 4.58
N GLN A 196 -1.25 6.79 5.36
CA GLN A 196 -1.80 8.03 4.85
C GLN A 196 -0.66 9.05 4.72
N LEU A 197 -0.51 9.61 3.52
CA LEU A 197 0.45 10.67 3.27
C LEU A 197 -0.31 11.99 3.43
N THR A 198 0.17 12.82 4.34
CA THR A 198 -0.34 14.19 4.46
C THR A 198 0.21 14.99 3.28
N PRO A 199 -0.62 15.72 2.51
CA PRO A 199 -0.14 16.65 1.50
C PRO A 199 0.70 17.79 2.10
#